data_AF-A0AAD6YFE2-F1
#
_entry.id   AF-A0AAD6YFE2-F1
#
_cell.length_a   1.000
_cell.length_b   1.000
_cell.length_c   1.000
_cell.angle_alpha   90.00
_cell.angle_beta   90.00
_cell.angle_gamma   90.00
#
_symmetry.space_group_name_H-M   'P 1'
#
loop_
_entity.id
_entity.type
_entity.pdbx_description
1 polymer ?
#
loop_
_entity_poly.entity_id
_entity_poly.type
_entity_poly.pdbx_seq_one_letter_code
_entity_poly.pdbx_strand_id
1 'polypeptide(L)'
;MMLLPLLLSTLSISWATNPLDFNCQPGQKCWPSPKEWQQLNTTLDGRLHLTIPLGAPCYPNSTYFNAAACAAVKANITNDLVRVDDYGQTYWQNWEACGTSACSLSPTVPTHPLYTTCSLGRLGAYYIDVRVPAHIAAAIAFAKTHNIRLSIKNTGHDYFGRAAVPNSLALWTHNLDSLSFDETFTLSGCPASTPQLTNIGTMGAGIIASDAYVFFNGQHKMDITGGFEESVGLAGGFGQGGGLGDFTTLYGLMVDNAVEFEVVTADGQVRVINECVDPDLFWAMRGGGGGAFAVLTKYRVQLHPALPFHTYNLIAEFSAEGNGLREILTAHAENQLAWSQELATGSVDYLVNGAEFGAVLPFADDGSKLAALMAPFVAAVRNSTEITVLTSNFTSYASYLDYTVFSKAEAAATEPPGISQLLASRLMPRSLFTTPASLAALVDAVIFGITTARGLLPDTDVTVTQVVFEVPLSNPDTARRTSVHPAWRTAQWHVDHVAQWTAPLEAAAQKKVTLGFLDMLAPLKALSPGGGAYLNEASYEEPEWEETFWGDNYGRLLEVKGKYDPQHVFDCWKCVGWRGENE
;
A
#
# COMPACT_ATOMS: atom_id res chain seq x y z
N MET A 1 48.21 -32.15 39.02
CA MET A 1 47.28 -31.11 39.51
C MET A 1 47.00 -30.15 38.37
N MET A 2 45.88 -30.34 37.69
CA MET A 2 45.37 -29.44 36.65
C MET A 2 44.73 -28.22 37.31
N LEU A 3 45.11 -27.02 36.86
CA LEU A 3 44.47 -25.76 37.22
C LEU A 3 43.47 -25.40 36.10
N LEU A 4 42.20 -25.30 36.47
CA LEU A 4 41.08 -24.88 35.64
C LEU A 4 40.99 -23.34 35.64
N PRO A 5 40.76 -22.65 34.50
CA PRO A 5 40.47 -21.22 34.51
C PRO A 5 38.97 -20.99 34.76
N LEU A 6 38.66 -20.06 35.68
CA LEU A 6 37.30 -19.56 35.91
C LEU A 6 36.80 -18.77 34.70
N LEU A 7 35.72 -19.24 34.07
CA LEU A 7 34.89 -18.46 33.16
C LEU A 7 34.01 -17.52 33.99
N LEU A 8 34.24 -16.20 33.85
CA LEU A 8 33.29 -15.18 34.30
C LEU A 8 32.13 -15.12 33.31
N SER A 9 30.99 -15.67 33.70
CA SER A 9 29.71 -15.45 33.02
C SER A 9 29.22 -14.04 33.32
N THR A 10 29.22 -13.16 32.33
CA THR A 10 28.49 -11.89 32.39
C THR A 10 26.99 -12.21 32.31
N LEU A 11 26.28 -12.18 33.44
CA LEU A 11 24.83 -12.13 33.44
C LEU A 11 24.38 -10.78 32.85
N SER A 12 23.95 -10.79 31.60
CA SER A 12 23.12 -9.73 31.04
C SER A 12 21.75 -9.81 31.71
N ILE A 13 21.48 -8.91 32.65
CA ILE A 13 20.16 -8.71 33.24
C ILE A 13 19.28 -8.09 32.15
N SER A 14 18.53 -8.91 31.42
CA SER A 14 17.41 -8.42 30.61
C SER A 14 16.30 -8.01 31.57
N TRP A 15 16.08 -6.71 31.74
CA TRP A 15 14.85 -6.23 32.32
C TRP A 15 13.74 -6.56 31.32
N ALA A 16 13.03 -7.66 31.54
CA ALA A 16 11.76 -7.90 30.87
C ALA A 16 10.79 -6.83 31.35
N THR A 17 10.73 -5.70 30.64
CA THR A 17 9.63 -4.74 30.83
C THR A 17 8.38 -5.43 30.34
N ASN A 18 7.38 -5.61 31.22
CA ASN A 18 6.07 -6.10 30.79
C ASN A 18 5.58 -5.21 29.63
N PRO A 19 5.00 -5.80 28.57
CA PRO A 19 4.44 -5.04 27.47
C PRO A 19 3.36 -4.08 27.99
N LEU A 20 3.25 -2.90 27.38
CA LEU A 20 2.17 -1.96 27.69
C LEU A 20 0.94 -2.37 26.87
N ASP A 21 -0.24 -2.33 27.50
CA ASP A 21 -1.48 -2.74 26.84
C ASP A 21 -2.14 -1.59 26.05
N PHE A 22 -1.68 -0.34 26.21
CA PHE A 22 -2.14 0.88 25.51
C PHE A 22 -3.67 1.06 25.44
N ASN A 23 -4.36 0.61 26.49
CA ASN A 23 -5.81 0.46 26.53
C ASN A 23 -6.59 1.68 27.06
N CYS A 24 -5.91 2.81 27.32
CA CYS A 24 -6.60 3.99 27.82
C CYS A 24 -7.36 4.70 26.71
N GLN A 25 -8.67 4.86 26.90
CA GLN A 25 -9.58 5.39 25.88
C GLN A 25 -10.24 6.72 26.33
N PRO A 26 -10.71 7.55 25.38
CA PRO A 26 -11.45 8.77 25.68
C PRO A 26 -12.59 8.55 26.67
N GLY A 27 -12.69 9.42 27.68
CA GLY A 27 -13.72 9.36 28.72
C GLY A 27 -13.39 8.47 29.92
N GLN A 28 -12.33 7.65 29.86
CA GLN A 28 -11.84 6.90 31.02
C GLN A 28 -11.02 7.77 31.97
N LYS A 29 -10.90 7.36 33.25
CA LYS A 29 -10.14 8.11 34.27
C LYS A 29 -8.64 8.24 33.94
N CYS A 30 -8.08 7.27 33.22
CA CYS A 30 -6.69 7.31 32.78
C CYS A 30 -6.46 8.31 31.63
N TRP A 31 -7.52 8.75 30.94
CA TRP A 31 -7.39 9.60 29.76
C TRP A 31 -6.82 10.96 30.18
N PRO A 32 -5.85 11.52 29.45
CA PRO A 32 -5.21 12.75 29.87
C PRO A 32 -6.21 13.89 29.99
N SER A 33 -5.99 14.68 31.02
CA SER A 33 -6.74 15.91 31.26
C SER A 33 -6.48 16.94 30.15
N PRO A 34 -7.39 17.92 29.97
CA PRO A 34 -7.14 19.03 29.04
C PRO A 34 -5.81 19.76 29.26
N LYS A 35 -5.32 19.81 30.51
CA LYS A 35 -4.04 20.43 30.85
C LYS A 35 -2.85 19.61 30.33
N GLU A 36 -2.91 18.28 30.45
CA GLU A 36 -1.86 17.38 29.94
C GLU A 36 -1.82 17.41 28.41
N TRP A 37 -2.99 17.42 27.74
CA TRP A 37 -3.05 17.63 26.29
C TRP A 37 -2.47 18.98 25.87
N GLN A 38 -2.75 20.06 26.61
CA GLN A 38 -2.16 21.37 26.33
C GLN A 38 -0.64 21.39 26.53
N GLN A 39 -0.11 20.68 27.51
CA GLN A 39 1.33 20.55 27.73
C GLN A 39 2.01 19.79 26.58
N LEU A 40 1.39 18.70 26.13
CA LEU A 40 1.84 18.01 24.91
C LEU A 40 1.81 18.97 23.72
N ASN A 41 0.72 19.71 23.52
CA ASN A 41 0.61 20.66 22.42
C ASN A 41 1.71 21.74 22.43
N THR A 42 2.09 22.26 23.61
CA THR A 42 3.23 23.18 23.74
C THR A 42 4.56 22.51 23.38
N THR A 43 4.74 21.23 23.71
CA THR A 43 5.93 20.44 23.34
C THR A 43 5.99 20.17 21.83
N LEU A 44 4.83 20.17 21.16
CA LEU A 44 4.66 19.91 19.73
C LEU A 44 4.52 21.20 18.91
N ASP A 45 4.97 22.35 19.42
CA ASP A 45 4.91 23.64 18.73
C ASP A 45 3.49 24.01 18.22
N GLY A 46 2.44 23.61 18.96
CA GLY A 46 1.06 23.90 18.60
C GLY A 46 0.43 22.94 17.58
N ARG A 47 1.07 21.80 17.28
CA ARG A 47 0.66 20.83 16.24
C ARG A 47 -0.24 19.69 16.72
N LEU A 48 -0.77 19.76 17.94
CA LEU A 48 -1.78 18.82 18.41
C LEU A 48 -3.18 19.32 18.03
N HIS A 49 -3.93 18.47 17.34
CA HIS A 49 -5.26 18.80 16.86
C HIS A 49 -6.28 17.78 17.35
N LEU A 50 -7.48 18.27 17.69
CA LEU A 50 -8.65 17.41 17.82
C LEU A 50 -9.10 17.00 16.41
N THR A 51 -9.39 15.72 16.22
CA THR A 51 -9.85 15.23 14.92
C THR A 51 -11.26 15.73 14.62
N ILE A 52 -11.43 16.29 13.42
CA ILE A 52 -12.73 16.68 12.88
C ILE A 52 -12.89 15.93 11.57
N PRO A 53 -13.90 15.06 11.40
CA PRO A 53 -14.10 14.35 10.14
C PRO A 53 -14.35 15.32 8.98
N LEU A 54 -13.85 15.00 7.77
CA LEU A 54 -14.03 15.87 6.59
C LEU A 54 -15.50 16.23 6.37
N GLY A 55 -16.42 15.25 6.52
CA GLY A 55 -17.85 15.48 6.31
C GLY A 55 -18.54 16.29 7.42
N ALA A 56 -17.90 16.53 8.58
CA ALA A 56 -18.53 17.15 9.74
C ALA A 56 -19.23 18.50 9.48
N PRO A 57 -18.72 19.40 8.61
CA PRO A 57 -19.41 20.62 8.24
C PRO A 57 -20.75 20.42 7.55
N CYS A 58 -21.00 19.25 6.95
CA CYS A 58 -22.21 18.95 6.19
C CYS A 58 -23.34 18.32 7.00
N TYR A 59 -23.11 18.01 8.28
CA TYR A 59 -24.10 17.38 9.14
C TYR A 59 -24.78 18.41 10.04
N PRO A 60 -26.10 18.66 9.91
CA PRO A 60 -26.78 19.66 10.73
C PRO A 60 -26.74 19.39 12.25
N ASN A 61 -26.53 18.13 12.64
CA ASN A 61 -26.38 17.71 14.03
C ASN A 61 -24.92 17.71 14.52
N SER A 62 -23.97 18.06 13.66
CA SER A 62 -22.57 18.24 14.03
C SER A 62 -22.36 19.58 14.72
N THR A 63 -21.55 19.61 15.77
CA THR A 63 -21.06 20.84 16.40
C THR A 63 -20.17 21.68 15.47
N TYR A 64 -19.70 21.08 14.37
CA TYR A 64 -18.88 21.71 13.33
C TYR A 64 -19.66 22.09 12.08
N PHE A 65 -21.00 22.02 12.10
CA PHE A 65 -21.83 22.37 10.94
C PHE A 65 -21.48 23.77 10.40
N ASN A 66 -21.17 23.83 9.11
CA ASN A 66 -20.86 25.07 8.42
C ASN A 66 -21.20 24.92 6.94
N ALA A 67 -22.21 25.66 6.47
CA ALA A 67 -22.71 25.53 5.10
C ALA A 67 -21.68 25.88 4.02
N ALA A 68 -20.79 26.84 4.28
CA ALA A 68 -19.76 27.25 3.32
C ALA A 68 -18.64 26.19 3.24
N ALA A 69 -18.15 25.71 4.38
CA ALA A 69 -17.18 24.62 4.41
C ALA A 69 -17.77 23.33 3.81
N CYS A 70 -19.04 23.06 4.07
CA CYS A 70 -19.74 21.93 3.46
C CYS A 70 -19.80 22.01 1.93
N ALA A 71 -19.94 23.20 1.35
CA ALA A 71 -19.92 23.35 -0.11
C ALA A 71 -18.55 22.94 -0.70
N ALA A 72 -17.45 23.28 -0.01
CA ALA A 72 -16.10 22.86 -0.42
C ALA A 72 -15.90 21.34 -0.29
N VAL A 73 -16.40 20.74 0.80
CA VAL A 73 -16.37 19.28 1.01
C VAL A 73 -17.14 18.57 -0.13
N LYS A 74 -18.34 19.04 -0.46
CA LYS A 74 -19.17 18.46 -1.52
C LYS A 74 -18.52 18.51 -2.90
N ALA A 75 -17.78 19.57 -3.19
CA ALA A 75 -17.11 19.75 -4.47
C ALA A 75 -15.90 18.81 -4.65
N ASN A 76 -15.30 18.34 -3.56
CA ASN A 76 -14.02 17.65 -3.56
C ASN A 76 -14.05 16.27 -2.86
N ILE A 77 -15.23 15.72 -2.55
CA ILE A 77 -15.33 14.47 -1.79
C ILE A 77 -14.67 13.28 -2.50
N THR A 78 -14.62 13.31 -3.83
CA THR A 78 -13.96 12.34 -4.72
C THR A 78 -12.67 12.91 -5.32
N ASN A 79 -12.03 13.91 -4.70
CA ASN A 79 -10.70 14.36 -5.10
C ASN A 79 -9.66 13.73 -4.16
N ASP A 80 -8.83 12.88 -4.74
CA ASP A 80 -7.75 12.11 -4.11
C ASP A 80 -6.77 13.02 -3.33
N LEU A 81 -6.27 14.09 -3.96
CA LEU A 81 -5.32 15.00 -3.34
C LEU A 81 -5.92 15.74 -2.13
N VAL A 82 -7.16 16.21 -2.24
CA VAL A 82 -7.91 16.79 -1.11
C VAL A 82 -8.15 15.75 -0.02
N ARG A 83 -8.31 14.46 -0.38
CA ARG A 83 -8.48 13.41 0.60
C ARG A 83 -7.24 13.19 1.45
N VAL A 84 -6.08 13.08 0.82
CA VAL A 84 -4.81 12.83 1.52
C VAL A 84 -4.33 14.05 2.32
N ASP A 85 -4.69 15.27 1.90
CA ASP A 85 -4.37 16.54 2.57
C ASP A 85 -5.20 16.82 3.85
N ASP A 86 -6.15 15.95 4.21
CA ASP A 86 -6.93 16.08 5.45
C ASP A 86 -6.76 14.83 6.33
N TYR A 87 -6.45 15.03 7.61
CA TYR A 87 -6.36 13.93 8.55
C TYR A 87 -7.73 13.27 8.82
N GLY A 88 -8.82 14.04 8.80
CA GLY A 88 -10.18 13.67 9.17
C GLY A 88 -10.89 12.69 8.23
N GLN A 89 -10.13 11.91 7.46
CA GLN A 89 -10.62 10.93 6.51
C GLN A 89 -9.51 9.94 6.11
N THR A 90 -9.89 8.92 5.35
CA THR A 90 -9.01 8.00 4.63
C THR A 90 -9.36 8.03 3.14
N TYR A 91 -8.57 7.35 2.32
CA TYR A 91 -8.88 7.22 0.89
C TYR A 91 -10.19 6.43 0.70
N TRP A 92 -10.32 5.32 1.43
CA TRP A 92 -11.47 4.42 1.44
C TRP A 92 -12.42 4.70 2.61
N GLN A 93 -13.69 5.00 2.33
CA GLN A 93 -14.68 5.38 3.36
C GLN A 93 -15.00 4.25 4.36
N ASN A 94 -14.93 2.98 3.96
CA ASN A 94 -15.14 1.87 4.89
C ASN A 94 -14.08 1.81 6.00
N TRP A 95 -12.93 2.44 5.81
CA TRP A 95 -11.87 2.53 6.83
C TRP A 95 -11.94 3.77 7.71
N GLU A 96 -12.83 4.72 7.41
CA GLU A 96 -13.21 5.80 8.32
C GLU A 96 -14.33 5.36 9.26
N ALA A 97 -15.16 4.42 8.81
CA ALA A 97 -16.37 4.00 9.49
C ALA A 97 -16.15 2.87 10.49
N CYS A 98 -16.82 2.96 11.64
CA CYS A 98 -16.92 1.89 12.64
C CYS A 98 -18.40 1.51 12.83
N GLY A 99 -18.88 0.55 12.04
CA GLY A 99 -20.31 0.22 11.97
C GLY A 99 -21.12 1.43 11.49
N THR A 100 -22.08 1.91 12.30
CA THR A 100 -22.85 3.12 11.98
C THR A 100 -22.18 4.42 12.45
N SER A 101 -21.00 4.34 13.06
CA SER A 101 -20.23 5.50 13.50
C SER A 101 -19.30 5.96 12.38
N ALA A 102 -19.66 7.05 11.70
CA ALA A 102 -18.85 7.70 10.70
C ALA A 102 -19.36 9.13 10.47
N CYS A 103 -18.76 9.85 9.51
CA CYS A 103 -19.20 11.19 9.13
C CYS A 103 -18.82 11.50 7.66
N SER A 104 -19.32 10.69 6.74
CA SER A 104 -18.95 10.73 5.31
C SER A 104 -20.18 10.97 4.42
N LEU A 105 -19.95 11.56 3.24
CA LEU A 105 -21.00 11.89 2.28
C LEU A 105 -20.99 10.90 1.11
N SER A 106 -22.12 10.77 0.43
CA SER A 106 -22.19 9.96 -0.78
C SER A 106 -21.26 10.55 -1.85
N PRO A 107 -20.37 9.75 -2.46
CA PRO A 107 -19.48 10.22 -3.52
C PRO A 107 -20.25 10.56 -4.82
N THR A 108 -21.38 9.88 -5.06
CA THR A 108 -22.22 10.08 -6.25
C THR A 108 -23.32 11.12 -6.05
N VAL A 109 -23.78 11.31 -4.80
CA VAL A 109 -24.75 12.33 -4.44
C VAL A 109 -24.26 13.11 -3.20
N PRO A 110 -23.27 14.02 -3.32
CA PRO A 110 -22.61 14.66 -2.18
C PRO A 110 -23.52 15.49 -1.26
N THR A 111 -24.76 15.75 -1.67
CA THR A 111 -25.79 16.36 -0.82
C THR A 111 -26.36 15.40 0.23
N HIS A 112 -26.14 14.10 0.10
CA HIS A 112 -26.67 13.06 0.97
C HIS A 112 -25.59 12.56 1.95
N PRO A 113 -25.78 12.78 3.27
CA PRO A 113 -25.02 12.09 4.30
C PRO A 113 -25.24 10.58 4.21
N LEU A 114 -24.17 9.78 4.32
CA LEU A 114 -24.28 8.32 4.33
C LEU A 114 -24.73 7.77 5.70
N TYR A 115 -24.67 8.61 6.73
CA TYR A 115 -24.97 8.24 8.11
C TYR A 115 -25.92 9.27 8.73
N THR A 116 -26.73 8.84 9.70
CA THR A 116 -27.71 9.71 10.37
C THR A 116 -27.07 10.69 11.34
N THR A 117 -25.92 10.33 11.91
CA THR A 117 -25.16 11.15 12.85
C THR A 117 -23.72 11.25 12.40
N CYS A 118 -23.07 12.37 12.75
CA CYS A 118 -21.64 12.56 12.52
C CYS A 118 -20.85 12.10 13.74
N SER A 119 -19.88 11.22 13.53
CA SER A 119 -18.97 10.73 14.57
C SER A 119 -17.61 10.37 13.97
N LEU A 120 -16.60 10.16 14.82
CA LEU A 120 -15.22 9.89 14.39
C LEU A 120 -15.02 8.56 13.67
N GLY A 121 -15.87 7.57 13.96
CA GLY A 121 -15.68 6.20 13.47
C GLY A 121 -14.33 5.62 13.91
N ARG A 122 -13.49 5.25 12.95
CA ARG A 122 -12.16 4.67 13.18
C ARG A 122 -11.03 5.70 13.28
N LEU A 123 -11.30 6.98 13.07
CA LEU A 123 -10.25 7.99 13.14
C LEU A 123 -9.75 8.18 14.59
N GLY A 124 -8.45 8.42 14.76
CA GLY A 124 -7.87 8.75 16.07
C GLY A 124 -8.53 9.99 16.68
N ALA A 125 -8.62 10.07 18.01
CA ALA A 125 -9.31 11.17 18.70
C ALA A 125 -8.55 12.50 18.57
N TYR A 126 -7.22 12.41 18.65
CA TYR A 126 -6.29 13.50 18.38
C TYR A 126 -5.32 13.06 17.29
N TYR A 127 -4.80 14.03 16.54
CA TYR A 127 -3.66 13.82 15.67
C TYR A 127 -2.60 14.89 15.87
N ILE A 128 -1.37 14.51 15.56
CA ILE A 128 -0.21 15.40 15.54
C ILE A 128 0.15 15.64 14.09
N ASP A 129 0.16 16.91 13.68
CA ASP A 129 0.77 17.34 12.43
C ASP A 129 2.29 17.26 12.57
N VAL A 130 2.87 16.14 12.15
CA VAL A 130 4.30 15.87 12.31
C VAL A 130 5.09 16.70 11.29
N ARG A 131 5.99 17.54 11.79
CA ARG A 131 6.89 18.38 10.96
C ARG A 131 8.36 18.08 11.20
N VAL A 132 8.69 17.48 12.33
CA VAL A 132 10.06 17.11 12.72
C VAL A 132 10.07 15.81 13.52
N PRO A 133 11.18 15.05 13.52
CA PRO A 133 11.30 13.81 14.30
C PRO A 133 11.01 13.97 15.80
N ALA A 134 11.29 15.15 16.38
CA ALA A 134 11.04 15.44 17.79
C ALA A 134 9.55 15.37 18.17
N HIS A 135 8.62 15.66 17.23
CA HIS A 135 7.19 15.51 17.50
C HIS A 135 6.81 14.05 17.76
N ILE A 136 7.38 13.13 16.97
CA ILE A 136 7.16 11.70 17.12
C ILE A 136 7.73 11.21 18.46
N ALA A 137 8.94 11.63 18.82
CA ALA A 137 9.57 11.26 20.09
C ALA A 137 8.72 11.73 21.29
N ALA A 138 8.20 12.96 21.25
CA ALA A 138 7.31 13.48 22.28
C ALA A 138 5.99 12.69 22.36
N ALA A 139 5.40 12.32 21.22
CA ALA A 139 4.20 11.50 21.17
C ALA A 139 4.40 10.10 21.77
N ILE A 140 5.52 9.44 21.46
CA ILE A 140 5.89 8.14 22.03
C ILE A 140 6.02 8.24 23.55
N ALA A 141 6.74 9.24 24.05
CA ALA A 141 6.89 9.44 25.49
C ALA A 141 5.53 9.68 26.18
N PHE A 142 4.66 10.50 25.56
CA PHE A 142 3.32 10.78 26.06
C PHE A 142 2.43 9.53 26.06
N ALA A 143 2.39 8.79 24.95
CA ALA A 143 1.63 7.56 24.80
C ALA A 143 2.00 6.52 25.85
N LYS A 144 3.31 6.31 26.10
CA LYS A 144 3.79 5.41 27.15
C LYS A 144 3.38 5.88 28.54
N THR A 145 3.47 7.19 28.81
CA THR A 145 3.13 7.76 30.12
C THR A 145 1.65 7.60 30.44
N HIS A 146 0.79 7.76 29.44
CA HIS A 146 -0.66 7.76 29.61
C HIS A 146 -1.35 6.46 29.16
N ASN A 147 -0.58 5.47 28.72
CA ASN A 147 -1.07 4.19 28.22
C ASN A 147 -2.10 4.34 27.08
N ILE A 148 -1.81 5.23 26.12
CA ILE A 148 -2.68 5.53 24.96
C ILE A 148 -2.08 4.92 23.71
N ARG A 149 -2.92 4.30 22.88
CA ARG A 149 -2.50 3.76 21.59
C ARG A 149 -2.04 4.84 20.63
N LEU A 150 -0.92 4.59 19.96
CA LEU A 150 -0.49 5.36 18.80
C LEU A 150 -1.02 4.75 17.51
N SER A 151 -1.35 5.59 16.55
CA SER A 151 -1.56 5.20 15.16
C SER A 151 -0.70 6.07 14.24
N ILE A 152 -0.39 5.56 13.05
CA ILE A 152 0.44 6.28 12.08
C ILE A 152 -0.36 6.39 10.80
N LYS A 153 -0.66 7.62 10.39
CA LYS A 153 -1.30 7.91 9.10
C LYS A 153 -0.31 8.69 8.25
N ASN A 154 -0.11 8.21 7.02
CA ASN A 154 0.43 9.05 5.95
C ASN A 154 -0.77 9.64 5.19
N THR A 155 -1.13 9.02 4.07
CA THR A 155 -2.20 9.46 3.17
C THR A 155 -3.58 8.88 3.52
N GLY A 156 -3.62 7.73 4.20
CA GLY A 156 -4.86 7.02 4.49
C GLY A 156 -5.33 6.06 3.38
N HIS A 157 -4.45 5.70 2.45
CA HIS A 157 -4.68 4.73 1.36
C HIS A 157 -4.87 3.28 1.80
N ASP A 158 -4.59 2.96 3.05
CA ASP A 158 -4.49 1.58 3.53
C ASP A 158 -5.80 0.79 3.39
N TYR A 159 -5.75 -0.32 2.64
CA TYR A 159 -6.89 -1.21 2.39
C TYR A 159 -7.28 -2.10 3.58
N PHE A 160 -6.61 -1.99 4.74
CA PHE A 160 -6.84 -2.79 5.95
C PHE A 160 -7.32 -1.90 7.12
N GLY A 161 -7.37 -0.59 6.93
CA GLY A 161 -7.62 0.39 7.99
C GLY A 161 -6.52 0.47 9.07
N ARG A 162 -5.30 0.00 8.80
CA ARG A 162 -4.12 0.09 9.71
C ARG A 162 -3.75 1.54 10.04
N ALA A 163 -4.09 2.47 9.16
CA ALA A 163 -3.82 3.90 9.30
C ALA A 163 -4.96 4.70 9.98
N ALA A 164 -6.07 4.05 10.33
CA ALA A 164 -7.22 4.64 11.02
C ALA A 164 -7.63 3.77 12.21
N VAL A 165 -7.11 4.15 13.39
CA VAL A 165 -7.34 3.40 14.64
C VAL A 165 -8.15 4.24 15.62
N PRO A 166 -9.33 3.78 16.06
CA PRO A 166 -10.16 4.54 17.00
C PRO A 166 -9.45 4.68 18.34
N ASN A 167 -9.84 5.70 19.12
CA ASN A 167 -9.33 5.93 20.47
C ASN A 167 -7.81 6.11 20.58
N SER A 168 -7.13 6.45 19.48
CA SER A 168 -5.68 6.63 19.43
C SER A 168 -5.27 8.11 19.40
N LEU A 169 -3.98 8.35 19.70
CA LEU A 169 -3.25 9.56 19.31
C LEU A 169 -2.51 9.27 18.00
N ALA A 170 -2.91 9.92 16.92
CA ALA A 170 -2.33 9.66 15.61
C ALA A 170 -1.13 10.53 15.30
N LEU A 171 -0.13 9.93 14.66
CA LEU A 171 0.99 10.60 14.02
C LEU A 171 0.65 10.80 12.55
N TRP A 172 0.38 12.03 12.13
CA TRP A 172 0.13 12.35 10.73
C TRP A 172 1.42 12.81 10.06
N THR A 173 1.97 11.92 9.23
CA THR A 173 3.31 12.05 8.61
C THR A 173 3.31 12.71 7.24
N HIS A 174 2.12 12.94 6.66
CA HIS A 174 1.88 13.55 5.34
C HIS A 174 2.64 14.87 5.12
N ASN A 175 2.91 15.57 6.19
CA ASN A 175 3.47 16.91 6.21
C ASN A 175 5.00 16.95 6.39
N LEU A 176 5.65 15.78 6.33
CA LEU A 176 7.09 15.62 6.14
C LEU A 176 7.37 15.58 4.63
N ASP A 177 7.32 16.74 3.98
CA ASP A 177 7.20 16.93 2.52
C ASP A 177 8.52 17.37 1.84
N SER A 178 9.67 17.09 2.46
CA SER A 178 10.97 17.48 1.90
C SER A 178 11.37 16.58 0.72
N LEU A 179 11.89 17.17 -0.36
CA LEU A 179 12.48 16.46 -1.50
C LEU A 179 13.89 16.97 -1.79
N SER A 180 14.82 16.05 -2.09
CA SER A 180 16.14 16.41 -2.62
C SER A 180 16.70 15.33 -3.53
N PHE A 181 17.63 15.73 -4.41
CA PHE A 181 18.35 14.87 -5.34
C PHE A 181 19.86 15.03 -5.13
N ASP A 182 20.55 13.92 -4.97
CA ASP A 182 22.00 13.84 -4.80
C ASP A 182 22.62 13.07 -5.98
N GLU A 183 23.38 13.77 -6.83
CA GLU A 183 24.16 13.12 -7.90
C GLU A 183 25.19 12.15 -7.34
N THR A 184 25.76 12.48 -6.18
CA THR A 184 26.70 11.64 -5.43
C THR A 184 26.29 11.63 -3.96
N PHE A 185 26.13 10.45 -3.39
CA PHE A 185 25.60 10.25 -2.04
C PHE A 185 26.51 9.33 -1.23
N THR A 186 26.71 9.66 0.06
CA THR A 186 27.48 8.84 1.00
C THR A 186 26.56 8.30 2.07
N LEU A 187 26.48 6.98 2.20
CA LEU A 187 25.70 6.33 3.25
C LEU A 187 26.18 6.78 4.64
N SER A 188 25.24 7.12 5.50
CA SER A 188 25.52 7.62 6.84
C SER A 188 26.08 6.50 7.72
N GLY A 189 27.22 6.74 8.38
CA GLY A 189 27.80 5.81 9.35
C GLY A 189 28.42 4.54 8.77
N CYS A 190 28.43 4.36 7.44
CA CYS A 190 29.23 3.32 6.79
C CYS A 190 30.75 3.64 6.87
N PRO A 191 31.63 2.62 6.77
CA PRO A 191 33.07 2.85 6.64
C PRO A 191 33.40 3.82 5.51
N ALA A 192 34.43 4.66 5.69
CA ALA A 192 34.86 5.62 4.65
C ALA A 192 35.34 4.96 3.34
N SER A 193 35.59 3.65 3.35
CA SER A 193 35.91 2.85 2.18
C SER A 193 34.69 2.37 1.39
N THR A 194 33.47 2.53 1.93
CA THR A 194 32.23 2.19 1.22
C THR A 194 32.09 3.11 0.00
N PRO A 195 31.90 2.55 -1.21
CA PRO A 195 31.72 3.35 -2.41
C PRO A 195 30.56 4.34 -2.27
N GLN A 196 30.74 5.56 -2.79
CA GLN A 196 29.64 6.50 -2.91
C GLN A 196 28.62 5.96 -3.90
N LEU A 197 27.35 6.18 -3.57
CA LEU A 197 26.24 5.92 -4.48
C LEU A 197 26.04 7.14 -5.38
N THR A 198 25.32 6.94 -6.49
CA THR A 198 24.96 8.02 -7.40
C THR A 198 23.47 8.05 -7.61
N ASN A 199 22.92 9.23 -7.94
CA ASN A 199 21.51 9.40 -8.27
C ASN A 199 20.56 8.95 -7.15
N ILE A 200 20.75 9.49 -5.96
CA ILE A 200 19.90 9.17 -4.81
C ILE A 200 18.84 10.26 -4.64
N GLY A 201 17.59 9.84 -4.56
CA GLY A 201 16.47 10.69 -4.18
C GLY A 201 16.23 10.58 -2.67
N THR A 202 16.08 11.73 -1.99
CA THR A 202 15.60 11.77 -0.60
C THR A 202 14.18 12.32 -0.59
N MET A 203 13.27 11.58 0.04
CA MET A 203 11.88 11.94 0.26
C MET A 203 11.61 11.99 1.76
N GLY A 204 10.92 13.03 2.23
CA GLY A 204 10.27 12.98 3.54
C GLY A 204 9.12 11.97 3.52
N ALA A 205 8.72 11.47 4.69
CA ALA A 205 7.70 10.42 4.80
C ALA A 205 6.33 10.79 4.18
N GLY A 206 6.05 12.08 4.05
CA GLY A 206 4.79 12.59 3.50
C GLY A 206 4.72 12.66 1.98
N ILE A 207 5.83 12.43 1.28
CA ILE A 207 5.86 12.54 -0.19
C ILE A 207 4.95 11.50 -0.85
N ILE A 208 4.02 12.02 -1.64
CA ILE A 208 3.13 11.25 -2.53
C ILE A 208 3.77 11.02 -3.91
N ALA A 209 3.18 10.12 -4.69
CA ALA A 209 3.69 9.71 -5.99
C ALA A 209 3.82 10.88 -6.97
N SER A 210 2.76 11.70 -7.11
CA SER A 210 2.77 12.86 -8.01
C SER A 210 3.93 13.83 -7.73
N ASP A 211 4.16 14.20 -6.47
CA ASP A 211 5.24 15.10 -6.08
C ASP A 211 6.62 14.51 -6.42
N ALA A 212 6.83 13.23 -6.14
CA ALA A 212 8.07 12.54 -6.46
C ALA A 212 8.32 12.51 -7.99
N TYR A 213 7.29 12.22 -8.79
CA TYR A 213 7.41 12.16 -10.26
C TYR A 213 7.70 13.53 -10.87
N VAL A 214 6.99 14.57 -10.41
CA VAL A 214 7.24 15.96 -10.85
C VAL A 214 8.66 16.39 -10.50
N PHE A 215 9.13 16.08 -9.30
CA PHE A 215 10.47 16.47 -8.86
C PHE A 215 11.57 15.67 -9.56
N PHE A 216 11.61 14.35 -9.42
CA PHE A 216 12.70 13.53 -9.95
C PHE A 216 12.67 13.42 -11.46
N ASN A 217 11.53 13.09 -12.08
CA ASN A 217 11.46 12.94 -13.53
C ASN A 217 11.40 14.32 -14.20
N GLY A 218 10.51 15.20 -13.75
CA GLY A 218 10.31 16.51 -14.34
C GLY A 218 11.55 17.41 -14.28
N GLN A 219 12.17 17.54 -13.09
CA GLN A 219 13.26 18.48 -12.84
C GLN A 219 14.64 17.85 -13.02
N HIS A 220 14.80 16.56 -12.66
CA HIS A 220 16.11 15.90 -12.65
C HIS A 220 16.29 14.84 -13.76
N LYS A 221 15.26 14.54 -14.55
CA LYS A 221 15.30 13.51 -15.60
C LYS A 221 15.64 12.12 -15.05
N MET A 222 15.06 11.82 -13.90
CA MET A 222 15.25 10.57 -13.18
C MET A 222 13.91 9.87 -12.94
N ASP A 223 13.85 8.59 -13.29
CA ASP A 223 12.77 7.68 -12.93
C ASP A 223 12.95 7.17 -11.49
N ILE A 224 11.82 6.90 -10.85
CA ILE A 224 11.71 6.33 -9.52
C ILE A 224 10.66 5.21 -9.59
N THR A 225 10.94 4.08 -8.96
CA THR A 225 9.94 3.04 -8.74
C THR A 225 8.85 3.57 -7.80
N GLY A 226 7.61 3.64 -8.28
CA GLY A 226 6.47 4.15 -7.53
C GLY A 226 5.16 3.52 -8.00
N GLY A 227 4.06 3.88 -7.35
CA GLY A 227 2.73 3.34 -7.62
C GLY A 227 2.00 4.05 -8.76
N PHE A 228 0.92 3.42 -9.23
CA PHE A 228 0.08 3.91 -10.32
C PHE A 228 -0.77 5.14 -9.93
N GLU A 229 -1.35 5.11 -8.73
CA GLU A 229 -2.21 6.17 -8.18
C GLU A 229 -1.36 7.33 -7.62
N GLU A 230 -1.77 8.57 -7.92
CA GLU A 230 -0.92 9.75 -7.75
C GLU A 230 -0.81 10.30 -6.32
N SER A 231 -1.78 9.97 -5.47
CA SER A 231 -1.87 10.38 -4.08
C SER A 231 -1.33 9.34 -3.10
N VAL A 232 -0.89 8.16 -3.58
CA VAL A 232 -0.19 7.15 -2.76
C VAL A 232 1.08 7.74 -2.16
N GLY A 233 1.22 7.61 -0.84
CA GLY A 233 2.41 8.02 -0.10
C GLY A 233 3.56 7.05 -0.33
N LEU A 234 4.46 7.36 -1.27
CA LEU A 234 5.59 6.50 -1.65
C LEU A 234 6.48 6.20 -0.44
N ALA A 235 6.84 7.23 0.32
CA ALA A 235 7.63 7.13 1.55
C ALA A 235 6.79 6.71 2.78
N GLY A 236 5.82 5.81 2.58
CA GLY A 236 4.90 5.31 3.60
C GLY A 236 4.78 3.79 3.59
N GLY A 237 3.55 3.28 3.73
CA GLY A 237 3.26 1.84 3.67
C GLY A 237 3.60 1.21 2.31
N PHE A 238 3.52 1.99 1.23
CA PHE A 238 3.90 1.57 -0.12
C PHE A 238 5.38 1.13 -0.16
N GLY A 239 6.30 2.06 0.09
CA GLY A 239 7.74 1.79 0.04
C GLY A 239 8.29 0.92 1.17
N GLN A 240 7.51 0.65 2.24
CA GLN A 240 7.88 -0.25 3.34
C GLN A 240 7.29 -1.67 3.20
N GLY A 241 6.20 -1.84 2.44
CA GLY A 241 5.54 -3.13 2.24
C GLY A 241 5.97 -3.86 0.97
N GLY A 242 6.55 -3.15 0.00
CA GLY A 242 7.01 -3.69 -1.27
C GLY A 242 7.11 -2.56 -2.29
N GLY A 243 5.96 -2.07 -2.74
CA GLY A 243 5.84 -1.01 -3.72
C GLY A 243 6.04 -1.56 -5.13
N LEU A 244 4.94 -1.98 -5.75
CA LEU A 244 4.86 -2.38 -7.16
C LEU A 244 4.36 -1.22 -8.02
N GLY A 245 4.57 -1.29 -9.33
CA GLY A 245 4.23 -0.28 -10.32
C GLY A 245 5.18 -0.36 -11.53
N ASP A 246 4.94 0.44 -12.57
CA ASP A 246 5.40 0.22 -13.96
C ASP A 246 6.91 -0.03 -14.18
N PHE A 247 7.75 0.29 -13.20
CA PHE A 247 9.18 0.06 -13.23
C PHE A 247 9.63 -1.24 -12.53
N THR A 248 8.71 -2.01 -11.96
CA THR A 248 9.02 -3.21 -11.16
C THR A 248 9.81 -4.24 -11.96
N THR A 249 9.48 -4.43 -13.24
CA THR A 249 10.21 -5.32 -14.15
C THR A 249 11.59 -4.80 -14.55
N LEU A 250 11.87 -3.50 -14.41
CA LEU A 250 13.15 -2.92 -14.84
C LEU A 250 14.09 -2.70 -13.65
N TYR A 251 13.55 -2.22 -12.52
CA TYR A 251 14.31 -1.78 -11.35
C TYR A 251 13.99 -2.56 -10.06
N GLY A 252 13.08 -3.53 -10.11
CA GLY A 252 12.60 -4.24 -8.91
C GLY A 252 11.55 -3.45 -8.14
N LEU A 253 11.10 -4.00 -7.00
CA LEU A 253 10.13 -3.31 -6.14
C LEU A 253 10.75 -2.03 -5.56
N MET A 254 9.92 -1.10 -5.08
CA MET A 254 10.43 0.13 -4.45
C MET A 254 11.35 -0.18 -3.26
N VAL A 255 10.98 -1.16 -2.42
CA VAL A 255 11.83 -1.64 -1.31
C VAL A 255 13.19 -2.14 -1.78
N ASP A 256 13.33 -2.64 -3.02
CA ASP A 256 14.59 -3.14 -3.55
C ASP A 256 15.56 -1.98 -3.87
N ASN A 257 15.00 -0.78 -4.09
CA ASN A 257 15.72 0.46 -4.39
C ASN A 257 16.03 1.31 -3.15
N ALA A 258 15.50 0.97 -1.97
CA ALA A 258 15.85 1.66 -0.73
C ALA A 258 17.33 1.51 -0.38
N VAL A 259 17.99 2.64 -0.04
CA VAL A 259 19.41 2.66 0.36
C VAL A 259 19.63 3.08 1.81
N GLU A 260 18.75 3.93 2.36
CA GLU A 260 18.86 4.43 3.73
C GLU A 260 17.53 5.03 4.21
N PHE A 261 17.21 4.85 5.50
CA PHE A 261 16.05 5.48 6.13
C PHE A 261 16.46 6.38 7.30
N GLU A 262 15.75 7.49 7.51
CA GLU A 262 15.71 8.19 8.81
C GLU A 262 14.41 7.80 9.50
N VAL A 263 14.50 7.37 10.76
CA VAL A 263 13.36 6.81 11.51
C VAL A 263 13.36 7.30 12.95
N VAL A 264 12.18 7.33 13.57
CA VAL A 264 12.03 7.44 15.03
C VAL A 264 11.53 6.11 15.58
N THR A 265 12.32 5.56 16.49
CA THR A 265 12.12 4.22 17.04
C THR A 265 11.33 4.26 18.35
N ALA A 266 10.90 3.09 18.86
CA ALA A 266 9.99 3.02 20.00
C ALA A 266 10.59 3.57 21.31
N ASP A 267 11.92 3.73 21.41
CA ASP A 267 12.62 4.40 22.51
C ASP A 267 12.71 5.93 22.32
N GLY A 268 12.07 6.47 21.28
CA GLY A 268 12.05 7.90 20.95
C GLY A 268 13.31 8.41 20.27
N GLN A 269 14.25 7.54 19.88
CA GLN A 269 15.50 7.95 19.24
C GLN A 269 15.34 8.13 17.72
N VAL A 270 15.94 9.19 17.19
CA VAL A 270 16.14 9.38 15.74
C VAL A 270 17.33 8.54 15.32
N ARG A 271 17.12 7.64 14.35
CA ARG A 271 18.16 6.75 13.80
C ARG A 271 18.23 6.92 12.30
N VAL A 272 19.44 6.88 11.76
CA VAL A 272 19.67 6.70 10.32
C VAL A 272 20.14 5.27 10.12
N ILE A 273 19.37 4.48 9.38
CA ILE A 273 19.55 3.04 9.24
C ILE A 273 19.81 2.67 7.79
N ASN A 274 20.73 1.75 7.57
CA ASN A 274 21.15 1.27 6.25
C ASN A 274 21.85 -0.10 6.40
N GLU A 275 22.57 -0.56 5.37
CA GLU A 275 23.29 -1.83 5.42
C GLU A 275 24.46 -1.89 6.42
N CYS A 276 24.95 -0.75 6.91
CA CYS A 276 26.05 -0.66 7.88
C CYS A 276 25.57 -0.34 9.31
N VAL A 277 24.47 0.40 9.45
CA VAL A 277 23.95 0.91 10.72
C VAL A 277 22.54 0.36 10.95
N ASP A 278 22.36 -0.39 12.05
CA ASP A 278 21.11 -1.10 12.36
C ASP A 278 20.57 -1.93 11.15
N PRO A 279 21.39 -2.80 10.54
CA PRO A 279 21.05 -3.46 9.28
C PRO A 279 19.86 -4.42 9.37
N ASP A 280 19.56 -4.91 10.57
CA ASP A 280 18.40 -5.75 10.82
C ASP A 280 17.09 -4.94 10.84
N LEU A 281 17.09 -3.72 11.40
CA LEU A 281 15.95 -2.80 11.29
C LEU A 281 15.77 -2.33 9.84
N PHE A 282 16.86 -2.00 9.14
CA PHE A 282 16.80 -1.62 7.73
C PHE A 282 16.22 -2.74 6.86
N TRP A 283 16.66 -3.99 7.09
CA TRP A 283 16.09 -5.16 6.43
C TRP A 283 14.59 -5.33 6.71
N ALA A 284 14.17 -5.19 7.97
CA ALA A 284 12.77 -5.34 8.37
C ALA A 284 11.86 -4.26 7.77
N MET A 285 12.31 -3.02 7.69
CA MET A 285 11.53 -1.92 7.10
C MET A 285 11.49 -1.95 5.56
N ARG A 286 12.28 -2.81 4.92
CA ARG A 286 12.24 -3.07 3.47
C ARG A 286 11.40 -4.31 3.15
N GLY A 287 10.10 -4.28 3.47
CA GLY A 287 9.15 -5.35 3.16
C GLY A 287 8.35 -5.90 4.34
N GLY A 288 8.71 -5.56 5.57
CA GLY A 288 7.99 -5.97 6.78
C GLY A 288 6.67 -5.21 7.01
N GLY A 289 6.34 -4.25 6.14
CA GLY A 289 5.15 -3.41 6.26
C GLY A 289 5.38 -2.15 7.10
N GLY A 290 4.67 -1.08 6.76
CA GLY A 290 4.72 0.17 7.50
C GLY A 290 4.04 0.09 8.85
N GLY A 291 4.53 0.86 9.82
CA GLY A 291 3.89 1.03 11.13
C GLY A 291 4.17 -0.06 12.17
N ALA A 292 5.04 -1.03 11.88
CA ALA A 292 5.36 -2.12 12.81
C ALA A 292 6.66 -1.91 13.61
N PHE A 293 7.68 -1.25 13.05
CA PHE A 293 9.03 -1.25 13.65
C PHE A 293 9.47 0.11 14.19
N ALA A 294 9.21 1.16 13.40
CA ALA A 294 9.59 2.54 13.68
C ALA A 294 8.71 3.48 12.83
N VAL A 295 8.71 4.76 13.17
CA VAL A 295 8.08 5.81 12.35
C VAL A 295 9.11 6.33 11.36
N LEU A 296 8.89 6.08 10.07
CA LEU A 296 9.71 6.61 9.00
C LEU A 296 9.59 8.14 8.92
N THR A 297 10.70 8.85 8.79
CA THR A 297 10.73 10.30 8.56
C THR A 297 11.37 10.69 7.24
N LYS A 298 12.36 9.92 6.76
CA LYS A 298 12.94 10.09 5.42
C LYS A 298 13.23 8.75 4.75
N TYR A 299 12.93 8.67 3.47
CA TYR A 299 13.20 7.55 2.58
C TYR A 299 14.26 7.97 1.55
N ARG A 300 15.39 7.28 1.50
CA ARG A 300 16.41 7.47 0.46
C ARG A 300 16.41 6.29 -0.49
N VAL A 301 16.29 6.59 -1.78
CA VAL A 301 16.01 5.61 -2.83
C VAL A 301 16.93 5.82 -4.02
N GLN A 302 17.33 4.71 -4.64
CA GLN A 302 18.03 4.72 -5.92
C GLN A 302 17.09 5.22 -7.01
N LEU A 303 17.52 6.26 -7.73
CA LEU A 303 16.86 6.74 -8.93
C LEU A 303 17.58 6.25 -10.18
N HIS A 304 16.86 6.20 -11.29
CA HIS A 304 17.36 5.67 -12.57
C HIS A 304 17.21 6.70 -13.69
N PRO A 305 18.14 6.82 -14.64
CA PRO A 305 17.99 7.78 -15.74
C PRO A 305 16.68 7.59 -16.50
N ALA A 306 15.98 8.69 -16.80
CA ALA A 306 14.66 8.63 -17.42
C ALA A 306 14.67 7.95 -18.80
N LEU A 307 13.67 7.11 -19.05
CA LEU A 307 13.42 6.48 -20.35
C LEU A 307 12.14 7.03 -21.01
N PRO A 308 12.05 6.97 -22.35
CA PRO A 308 10.75 7.01 -23.02
C PRO A 308 9.85 5.88 -22.52
N PHE A 309 8.55 6.12 -22.60
CA PHE A 309 7.56 5.24 -22.00
C PHE A 309 6.50 4.87 -23.03
N HIS A 310 6.27 3.57 -23.25
CA HIS A 310 5.40 3.07 -24.30
C HIS A 310 4.25 2.28 -23.70
N THR A 311 3.04 2.48 -24.22
CA THR A 311 1.84 1.80 -23.73
C THR A 311 1.04 1.16 -24.86
N TYR A 312 0.35 0.09 -24.52
CA TYR A 312 -0.70 -0.53 -25.33
C TYR A 312 -1.96 -0.65 -24.49
N ASN A 313 -3.04 -0.03 -24.95
CA ASN A 313 -4.32 -0.02 -24.25
C ASN A 313 -5.40 -0.65 -25.13
N LEU A 314 -6.18 -1.56 -24.58
CA LEU A 314 -7.32 -2.20 -25.23
C LEU A 314 -8.52 -2.26 -24.29
N ILE A 315 -9.68 -1.82 -24.77
CA ILE A 315 -10.97 -2.05 -24.12
C ILE A 315 -11.75 -3.03 -24.99
N ALA A 316 -12.21 -4.12 -24.36
CA ALA A 316 -12.98 -5.16 -25.01
C ALA A 316 -14.26 -5.48 -24.24
N GLU A 317 -15.31 -5.81 -24.97
CA GLU A 317 -16.59 -6.29 -24.45
C GLU A 317 -16.88 -7.70 -24.97
N PHE A 318 -17.57 -8.48 -24.15
CA PHE A 318 -18.02 -9.82 -24.51
C PHE A 318 -19.29 -10.22 -23.72
N SER A 319 -19.99 -11.24 -24.20
CA SER A 319 -21.14 -11.79 -23.47
C SER A 319 -20.68 -12.47 -22.18
N ALA A 320 -21.36 -12.19 -21.06
CA ALA A 320 -21.12 -12.85 -19.77
C ALA A 320 -21.42 -14.36 -19.81
N GLU A 321 -22.25 -14.81 -20.75
CA GLU A 321 -22.60 -16.22 -20.97
C GLU A 321 -21.74 -16.89 -22.06
N GLY A 322 -20.90 -16.09 -22.74
CA GLY A 322 -20.05 -16.54 -23.84
C GLY A 322 -18.65 -16.96 -23.40
N ASN A 323 -17.78 -17.20 -24.38
CA ASN A 323 -16.38 -17.62 -24.11
C ASN A 323 -15.39 -16.46 -24.11
N GLY A 324 -15.83 -15.23 -24.39
CA GLY A 324 -14.94 -14.07 -24.56
C GLY A 324 -14.00 -13.84 -23.37
N LEU A 325 -14.48 -13.94 -22.13
CA LEU A 325 -13.64 -13.82 -20.92
C LEU A 325 -12.52 -14.87 -20.90
N ARG A 326 -12.86 -16.12 -21.20
CA ARG A 326 -11.89 -17.22 -21.23
C ARG A 326 -10.88 -17.02 -22.36
N GLU A 327 -11.34 -16.64 -23.55
CA GLU A 327 -10.47 -16.44 -24.70
C GLU A 327 -9.43 -15.33 -24.45
N ILE A 328 -9.85 -14.18 -23.91
CA ILE A 328 -8.91 -13.08 -23.62
C ILE A 328 -7.95 -13.41 -22.48
N LEU A 329 -8.42 -14.06 -21.41
CA LEU A 329 -7.55 -14.51 -20.30
C LEU A 329 -6.54 -15.56 -20.76
N THR A 330 -6.96 -16.49 -21.62
CA THR A 330 -6.07 -17.50 -22.19
C THR A 330 -5.03 -16.84 -23.08
N ALA A 331 -5.43 -15.92 -23.96
CA ALA A 331 -4.51 -15.18 -24.81
C ALA A 331 -3.51 -14.35 -24.00
N HIS A 332 -3.95 -13.70 -22.91
CA HIS A 332 -3.06 -13.02 -21.97
C HIS A 332 -2.06 -14.01 -21.37
N ALA A 333 -2.54 -15.08 -20.74
CA ALA A 333 -1.67 -16.06 -20.08
C ALA A 333 -0.65 -16.71 -21.03
N GLU A 334 -1.03 -17.02 -22.27
CA GLU A 334 -0.15 -17.63 -23.27
C GLU A 334 0.98 -16.69 -23.71
N ASN A 335 0.72 -15.38 -23.75
CA ASN A 335 1.72 -14.39 -24.16
C ASN A 335 2.57 -13.84 -22.99
N GLN A 336 2.11 -14.02 -21.75
CA GLN A 336 2.72 -13.47 -20.54
C GLN A 336 4.23 -13.74 -20.41
N LEU A 337 4.67 -14.96 -20.72
CA LEU A 337 6.09 -15.31 -20.60
C LEU A 337 6.96 -14.55 -21.59
N ALA A 338 6.48 -14.30 -22.82
CA ALA A 338 7.21 -13.55 -23.83
C ALA A 338 7.30 -12.06 -23.44
N TRP A 339 6.24 -11.50 -22.89
CA TRP A 339 6.22 -10.10 -22.44
C TRP A 339 7.20 -9.85 -21.29
N SER A 340 7.13 -10.69 -20.25
CA SER A 340 8.01 -10.56 -19.09
C SER A 340 9.49 -10.81 -19.41
N GLN A 341 9.80 -11.65 -20.41
CA GLN A 341 11.18 -11.82 -20.90
C GLN A 341 11.77 -10.54 -21.48
N GLU A 342 10.92 -9.69 -22.05
CA GLU A 342 11.30 -8.39 -22.62
C GLU A 342 11.03 -7.22 -21.68
N LEU A 343 10.74 -7.51 -20.41
CA LEU A 343 10.44 -6.56 -19.33
C LEU A 343 9.15 -5.75 -19.52
N ALA A 344 8.30 -6.13 -20.48
CA ALA A 344 6.98 -5.54 -20.61
C ALA A 344 6.12 -5.96 -19.41
N THR A 345 5.34 -5.00 -18.91
CA THR A 345 4.57 -5.08 -17.68
C THR A 345 3.17 -4.51 -17.91
N GLY A 346 2.38 -4.40 -16.85
CA GLY A 346 1.11 -3.69 -16.84
C GLY A 346 0.07 -4.33 -15.92
N SER A 347 -1.16 -3.89 -16.09
CA SER A 347 -2.33 -4.35 -15.36
C SER A 347 -3.50 -4.57 -16.32
N VAL A 348 -4.35 -5.54 -15.99
CA VAL A 348 -5.59 -5.80 -16.72
C VAL A 348 -6.74 -5.88 -15.74
N ASP A 349 -7.77 -5.09 -15.98
CA ASP A 349 -9.01 -5.13 -15.22
C ASP A 349 -10.02 -6.03 -15.96
N TYR A 350 -10.28 -7.21 -15.40
CA TYR A 350 -11.25 -8.16 -15.92
C TYR A 350 -12.60 -8.05 -15.23
N LEU A 351 -13.64 -7.94 -16.05
CA LEU A 351 -15.05 -8.03 -15.66
C LEU A 351 -15.69 -9.28 -16.25
N VAL A 352 -16.89 -9.63 -15.78
CA VAL A 352 -17.64 -10.77 -16.34
C VAL A 352 -17.99 -10.60 -17.83
N ASN A 353 -18.06 -9.37 -18.32
CA ASN A 353 -18.52 -9.00 -19.66
C ASN A 353 -17.58 -8.02 -20.39
N GLY A 354 -16.37 -7.81 -19.87
CA GLY A 354 -15.41 -6.90 -20.50
C GLY A 354 -14.02 -7.01 -19.89
N ALA A 355 -13.07 -6.34 -20.53
CA ALA A 355 -11.71 -6.21 -20.05
C ALA A 355 -11.12 -4.86 -20.47
N GLU A 356 -10.38 -4.22 -19.56
CA GLU A 356 -9.51 -3.09 -19.84
C GLU A 356 -8.06 -3.55 -19.65
N PHE A 357 -7.33 -3.63 -20.76
CA PHE A 357 -5.98 -4.17 -20.82
C PHE A 357 -4.98 -3.04 -21.02
N GLY A 358 -4.05 -2.88 -20.08
CA GLY A 358 -2.91 -1.98 -20.17
C GLY A 358 -1.59 -2.76 -20.16
N ALA A 359 -0.77 -2.58 -21.18
CA ALA A 359 0.62 -3.01 -21.17
C ALA A 359 1.55 -1.80 -21.30
N VAL A 360 2.69 -1.90 -20.63
CA VAL A 360 3.66 -0.83 -20.47
C VAL A 360 5.07 -1.37 -20.73
N LEU A 361 5.89 -0.56 -21.39
CA LEU A 361 7.32 -0.83 -21.58
C LEU A 361 8.13 0.47 -21.57
N PRO A 362 8.89 0.75 -20.50
CA PRO A 362 9.90 1.79 -20.51
C PRO A 362 11.11 1.32 -21.33
N PHE A 363 11.39 1.96 -22.47
CA PHE A 363 12.47 1.54 -23.36
C PHE A 363 12.95 2.68 -24.24
N ALA A 364 14.22 2.63 -24.64
CA ALA A 364 14.84 3.67 -25.47
C ALA A 364 14.55 3.42 -26.97
N ASP A 365 13.28 3.39 -27.36
CA ASP A 365 12.85 3.33 -28.76
C ASP A 365 11.63 4.25 -29.03
N ASP A 366 10.92 4.00 -30.13
CA ASP A 366 9.73 4.74 -30.56
C ASP A 366 8.41 4.02 -30.20
N GLY A 367 8.47 2.92 -29.44
CA GLY A 367 7.36 2.03 -29.13
C GLY A 367 7.23 0.84 -30.07
N SER A 368 8.09 0.72 -31.09
CA SER A 368 8.06 -0.40 -32.04
C SER A 368 8.31 -1.76 -31.36
N LYS A 369 9.15 -1.81 -30.32
CA LYS A 369 9.35 -3.05 -29.53
C LYS A 369 8.07 -3.51 -28.84
N LEU A 370 7.35 -2.60 -28.15
CA LEU A 370 6.09 -2.95 -27.50
C LEU A 370 5.04 -3.39 -28.52
N ALA A 371 4.94 -2.69 -29.65
CA ALA A 371 4.01 -3.06 -30.73
C ALA A 371 4.28 -4.48 -31.27
N ALA A 372 5.55 -4.83 -31.49
CA ALA A 372 5.92 -6.17 -31.92
C ALA A 372 5.57 -7.24 -30.86
N LEU A 373 5.78 -6.95 -29.58
CA LEU A 373 5.49 -7.87 -28.47
C LEU A 373 3.99 -8.12 -28.27
N MET A 374 3.16 -7.11 -28.45
CA MET A 374 1.71 -7.21 -28.29
C MET A 374 1.01 -7.80 -29.53
N ALA A 375 1.65 -7.81 -30.69
CA ALA A 375 1.04 -8.21 -31.96
C ALA A 375 0.36 -9.61 -31.93
N PRO A 376 0.93 -10.67 -31.32
CA PRO A 376 0.27 -11.97 -31.26
C PRO A 376 -1.03 -11.94 -30.43
N PHE A 377 -1.04 -11.24 -29.30
CA PHE A 377 -2.24 -11.05 -28.47
C PHE A 377 -3.30 -10.21 -29.18
N VAL A 378 -2.89 -9.08 -29.78
CA VAL A 378 -3.80 -8.21 -30.57
C VAL A 378 -4.47 -9.02 -31.68
N ALA A 379 -3.71 -9.87 -32.38
CA ALA A 379 -4.24 -10.73 -33.43
C ALA A 379 -5.21 -11.79 -32.88
N ALA A 380 -4.88 -12.43 -31.76
CA ALA A 380 -5.75 -13.42 -31.11
C ALA A 380 -7.10 -12.80 -30.71
N VAL A 381 -7.08 -11.64 -30.05
CA VAL A 381 -8.29 -10.94 -29.60
C VAL A 381 -9.13 -10.44 -30.79
N ARG A 382 -8.52 -9.87 -31.83
CA ARG A 382 -9.25 -9.38 -33.01
C ARG A 382 -9.85 -10.48 -33.89
N ASN A 383 -9.28 -11.69 -33.85
CA ASN A 383 -9.77 -12.83 -34.62
C ASN A 383 -10.86 -13.63 -33.88
N SER A 384 -11.09 -13.35 -32.60
CA SER A 384 -12.18 -13.96 -31.83
C SER A 384 -13.54 -13.53 -32.37
N THR A 385 -14.50 -14.47 -32.38
CA THR A 385 -15.91 -14.17 -32.66
C THR A 385 -16.71 -13.83 -31.41
N GLU A 386 -16.11 -14.00 -30.23
CA GLU A 386 -16.74 -13.78 -28.92
C GLU A 386 -16.40 -12.41 -28.31
N ILE A 387 -15.34 -11.76 -28.80
CA ILE A 387 -14.81 -10.50 -28.27
C ILE A 387 -15.04 -9.36 -29.26
N THR A 388 -15.62 -8.26 -28.76
CA THR A 388 -15.72 -7.00 -29.48
C THR A 388 -14.69 -6.02 -28.95
N VAL A 389 -13.73 -5.61 -29.79
CA VAL A 389 -12.71 -4.62 -29.43
C VAL A 389 -13.27 -3.21 -29.65
N LEU A 390 -13.40 -2.43 -28.58
CA LEU A 390 -13.85 -1.04 -28.63
C LEU A 390 -12.69 -0.08 -28.92
N THR A 391 -11.56 -0.28 -28.24
CA THR A 391 -10.34 0.51 -28.40
C THR A 391 -9.11 -0.41 -28.45
N SER A 392 -8.06 0.01 -29.16
CA SER A 392 -6.81 -0.75 -29.29
C SER A 392 -5.72 0.20 -29.80
N ASN A 393 -5.02 0.85 -28.89
CA ASN A 393 -4.11 1.96 -29.20
C ASN A 393 -2.71 1.71 -28.66
N PHE A 394 -1.69 2.08 -29.44
CA PHE A 394 -0.31 2.21 -28.97
C PHE A 394 0.02 3.69 -28.80
N THR A 395 0.62 4.04 -27.66
CA THR A 395 1.02 5.43 -27.36
C THR A 395 2.46 5.45 -26.86
N SER A 396 3.24 6.41 -27.33
CA SER A 396 4.60 6.66 -26.89
C SER A 396 4.68 8.03 -26.23
N TYR A 397 5.23 8.06 -25.03
CA TYR A 397 5.45 9.24 -24.20
C TYR A 397 6.95 9.51 -24.13
N ALA A 398 7.34 10.79 -24.12
CA ALA A 398 8.75 11.17 -24.07
C ALA A 398 9.38 10.90 -22.69
N SER A 399 8.56 10.82 -21.64
CA SER A 399 8.97 10.58 -20.26
C SER A 399 7.85 9.91 -19.45
N TYR A 400 8.20 9.33 -18.30
CA TYR A 400 7.21 8.84 -17.35
C TYR A 400 6.25 9.94 -16.87
N LEU A 401 6.74 11.17 -16.66
CA LEU A 401 5.89 12.28 -16.23
C LEU A 401 4.79 12.59 -17.26
N ASP A 402 5.08 12.51 -18.56
CA ASP A 402 4.08 12.70 -19.61
C ASP A 402 3.02 11.58 -19.60
N TYR A 403 3.44 10.35 -19.28
CA TYR A 403 2.53 9.22 -19.09
C TYR A 403 1.59 9.40 -17.89
N THR A 404 2.04 10.06 -16.82
CA THR A 404 1.19 10.24 -15.62
C THR A 404 -0.11 10.99 -15.88
N VAL A 405 -0.21 11.80 -16.95
CA VAL A 405 -1.49 12.43 -17.33
C VAL A 405 -2.55 11.38 -17.67
N PHE A 406 -2.13 10.30 -18.32
CA PHE A 406 -2.99 9.16 -18.63
C PHE A 406 -3.27 8.31 -17.38
N SER A 407 -2.22 7.91 -16.64
CA SER A 407 -2.40 7.02 -15.47
C SER A 407 -3.28 7.64 -14.39
N LYS A 408 -3.19 8.96 -14.16
CA LYS A 408 -4.07 9.68 -13.23
C LYS A 408 -5.54 9.62 -13.61
N ALA A 409 -5.83 9.82 -14.90
CA ALA A 409 -7.20 9.77 -15.41
C ALA A 409 -7.78 8.37 -15.33
N GLU A 410 -6.96 7.35 -15.58
CA GLU A 410 -7.33 5.94 -15.46
C GLU A 410 -7.55 5.54 -13.99
N ALA A 411 -6.61 5.86 -13.09
CA ALA A 411 -6.74 5.61 -11.64
C ALA A 411 -8.00 6.25 -11.05
N ALA A 412 -8.32 7.49 -11.44
CA ALA A 412 -9.54 8.17 -11.01
C ALA A 412 -10.83 7.46 -11.48
N ALA A 413 -10.76 6.65 -12.55
CA ALA A 413 -11.89 5.89 -13.06
C ALA A 413 -12.00 4.50 -12.42
N THR A 414 -10.88 3.82 -12.20
CA THR A 414 -10.83 2.43 -11.70
C THR A 414 -10.80 2.33 -10.18
N GLU A 415 -10.21 3.33 -9.51
CA GLU A 415 -10.04 3.39 -8.06
C GLU A 415 -10.48 4.76 -7.48
N PRO A 416 -11.73 5.19 -7.74
CA PRO A 416 -12.13 6.54 -7.37
C PRO A 416 -12.10 6.74 -5.84
N PRO A 417 -11.47 7.82 -5.35
CA PRO A 417 -11.37 8.10 -3.92
C PRO A 417 -12.74 8.38 -3.30
N GLY A 418 -12.86 8.12 -1.99
CA GLY A 418 -14.09 8.42 -1.26
C GLY A 418 -15.23 7.43 -1.54
N ILE A 419 -14.93 6.24 -2.05
CA ILE A 419 -15.82 5.08 -2.04
C ILE A 419 -15.39 4.11 -0.93
N SER A 420 -16.14 3.04 -0.74
CA SER A 420 -15.65 1.90 0.03
C SER A 420 -15.11 0.81 -0.89
N GLN A 421 -14.10 0.08 -0.41
CA GLN A 421 -13.49 -1.00 -1.16
C GLN A 421 -13.03 -2.15 -0.26
N LEU A 422 -13.03 -3.34 -0.85
CA LEU A 422 -12.45 -4.57 -0.34
C LEU A 422 -11.64 -5.20 -1.45
N LEU A 423 -10.54 -5.85 -1.08
CA LEU A 423 -9.74 -6.63 -2.01
C LEU A 423 -9.27 -7.95 -1.40
N ALA A 424 -8.90 -8.90 -2.25
CA ALA A 424 -8.38 -10.21 -1.88
C ALA A 424 -7.52 -10.73 -3.01
N SER A 425 -6.26 -11.05 -2.71
CA SER A 425 -5.26 -11.30 -3.76
C SER A 425 -4.38 -12.52 -3.53
N ARG A 426 -3.67 -12.92 -4.60
CA ARG A 426 -2.65 -13.97 -4.56
C ARG A 426 -1.53 -13.71 -5.56
N LEU A 427 -0.29 -14.00 -5.17
CA LEU A 427 0.86 -14.06 -6.07
C LEU A 427 0.92 -15.43 -6.75
N MET A 428 0.83 -15.44 -8.07
CA MET A 428 0.76 -16.66 -8.89
C MET A 428 2.11 -16.95 -9.54
N PRO A 429 2.73 -18.12 -9.28
CA PRO A 429 4.09 -18.39 -9.70
C PRO A 429 4.22 -18.62 -11.21
N ARG A 430 5.36 -18.21 -11.78
CA ARG A 430 5.76 -18.39 -13.18
C ARG A 430 5.67 -19.83 -13.68
N SER A 431 5.85 -20.81 -12.80
CA SER A 431 5.72 -22.23 -13.14
C SER A 431 4.35 -22.58 -13.72
N LEU A 432 3.28 -21.85 -13.38
CA LEU A 432 1.94 -22.08 -13.91
C LEU A 432 1.80 -21.78 -15.40
N PHE A 433 2.70 -20.98 -15.97
CA PHE A 433 2.64 -20.55 -17.37
C PHE A 433 3.44 -21.47 -18.30
N THR A 434 4.01 -22.57 -17.79
CA THR A 434 4.94 -23.42 -18.53
C THR A 434 4.29 -24.60 -19.25
N THR A 435 3.07 -24.97 -18.87
CA THR A 435 2.33 -26.07 -19.50
C THR A 435 0.88 -25.66 -19.80
N PRO A 436 0.26 -26.19 -20.86
CA PRO A 436 -1.15 -25.90 -21.16
C PRO A 436 -2.10 -26.25 -20.01
N ALA A 437 -1.82 -27.35 -19.28
CA ALA A 437 -2.68 -27.79 -18.18
C ALA A 437 -2.63 -26.84 -16.97
N SER A 438 -1.44 -26.41 -16.55
CA SER A 438 -1.29 -25.48 -15.43
C SER A 438 -1.82 -24.08 -15.78
N LEU A 439 -1.64 -23.66 -17.04
CA LEU A 439 -2.14 -22.38 -17.55
C LEU A 439 -3.67 -22.38 -17.58
N ALA A 440 -4.29 -23.44 -18.11
CA ALA A 440 -5.74 -23.58 -18.11
C ALA A 440 -6.32 -23.58 -16.68
N ALA A 441 -5.67 -24.28 -15.74
CA ALA A 441 -6.10 -24.27 -14.34
C ALA A 441 -6.00 -22.88 -13.70
N LEU A 442 -4.97 -22.09 -14.02
CA LEU A 442 -4.87 -20.69 -13.59
C LEU A 442 -6.01 -19.85 -14.16
N VAL A 443 -6.27 -19.95 -15.47
CA VAL A 443 -7.38 -19.24 -16.12
C VAL A 443 -8.72 -19.62 -15.48
N ASP A 444 -8.95 -20.92 -15.20
CA ASP A 444 -10.14 -21.40 -14.51
C ASP A 444 -10.31 -20.79 -13.12
N ALA A 445 -9.21 -20.74 -12.34
CA ALA A 445 -9.22 -20.16 -11.00
C ALA A 445 -9.52 -18.65 -11.02
N VAL A 446 -8.96 -17.90 -11.99
CA VAL A 446 -9.23 -16.47 -12.15
C VAL A 446 -10.69 -16.23 -12.56
N ILE A 447 -11.21 -16.98 -13.53
CA ILE A 447 -12.63 -16.90 -13.95
C ILE A 447 -13.57 -17.23 -12.78
N PHE A 448 -13.23 -18.25 -11.98
CA PHE A 448 -13.99 -18.57 -10.78
C PHE A 448 -14.05 -17.39 -9.81
N GLY A 449 -12.93 -16.71 -9.55
CA GLY A 449 -12.91 -15.51 -8.72
C GLY A 449 -13.76 -14.37 -9.30
N ILE A 450 -13.60 -14.06 -10.60
CA ILE A 450 -14.37 -13.02 -11.30
C ILE A 450 -15.89 -13.25 -11.16
N THR A 451 -16.34 -14.46 -11.46
CA THR A 451 -17.77 -14.82 -11.43
C THR A 451 -18.32 -14.90 -10.01
N THR A 452 -17.53 -15.38 -9.05
CA THR A 452 -17.92 -15.44 -7.63
C THR A 452 -18.05 -14.05 -7.03
N ALA A 453 -17.08 -13.16 -7.28
CA ALA A 453 -17.12 -11.77 -6.84
C ALA A 453 -18.41 -11.08 -7.31
N ARG A 454 -18.76 -11.23 -8.60
CA ARG A 454 -20.01 -10.66 -9.16
C ARG A 454 -21.26 -11.23 -8.51
N GLY A 455 -21.26 -12.52 -8.14
CA GLY A 455 -22.38 -13.16 -7.44
C GLY A 455 -22.52 -12.75 -5.96
N LEU A 456 -21.44 -12.35 -5.31
CA LEU A 456 -21.45 -11.87 -3.92
C LEU A 456 -22.05 -10.47 -3.81
N LEU A 457 -21.88 -9.65 -4.84
CA LEU A 457 -22.38 -8.28 -4.93
C LEU A 457 -23.09 -8.01 -6.28
N PRO A 458 -24.28 -8.60 -6.49
CA PRO A 458 -25.01 -8.44 -7.76
C PRO A 458 -25.57 -7.02 -7.95
N ASP A 459 -25.84 -6.34 -6.84
CA ASP A 459 -26.54 -5.04 -6.79
C ASP A 459 -25.59 -3.84 -6.61
N THR A 460 -24.27 -4.05 -6.54
CA THR A 460 -23.30 -2.94 -6.38
C THR A 460 -22.70 -2.47 -7.68
N ASP A 461 -22.05 -1.31 -7.59
CA ASP A 461 -21.55 -0.52 -8.70
C ASP A 461 -20.44 -1.24 -9.48
N VAL A 462 -19.42 -1.85 -8.81
CA VAL A 462 -18.29 -2.51 -9.49
C VAL A 462 -17.74 -3.72 -8.72
N THR A 463 -17.51 -4.83 -9.44
CA THR A 463 -16.61 -5.94 -9.05
C THR A 463 -15.66 -6.19 -10.20
N VAL A 464 -14.36 -6.19 -9.94
CA VAL A 464 -13.31 -6.34 -10.95
C VAL A 464 -12.22 -7.28 -10.45
N THR A 465 -11.54 -7.97 -11.36
CA THR A 465 -10.31 -8.69 -11.04
C THR A 465 -9.17 -8.05 -11.79
N GLN A 466 -8.30 -7.38 -11.04
CA GLN A 466 -7.08 -6.85 -11.58
C GLN A 466 -6.02 -7.96 -11.64
N VAL A 467 -5.41 -8.13 -12.80
CA VAL A 467 -4.25 -9.00 -12.99
C VAL A 467 -3.07 -8.11 -13.31
N VAL A 468 -2.22 -7.92 -12.32
CA VAL A 468 -0.95 -7.20 -12.44
C VAL A 468 0.11 -8.20 -12.85
N PHE A 469 0.87 -7.93 -13.90
CA PHE A 469 1.81 -8.90 -14.47
C PHE A 469 3.27 -8.45 -14.51
N GLU A 470 3.62 -7.65 -13.50
CA GLU A 470 4.96 -7.15 -13.25
C GLU A 470 5.77 -8.14 -12.42
N VAL A 471 6.95 -8.52 -12.90
CA VAL A 471 7.82 -9.43 -12.16
C VAL A 471 9.16 -8.78 -11.86
N PRO A 472 9.59 -8.72 -10.59
CA PRO A 472 10.98 -8.41 -10.27
C PRO A 472 11.92 -9.59 -10.59
N LEU A 473 11.60 -10.46 -11.56
CA LEU A 473 12.40 -11.66 -11.90
C LEU A 473 13.75 -11.27 -12.49
N SER A 474 13.77 -10.15 -13.20
CA SER A 474 14.97 -9.49 -13.74
C SER A 474 15.84 -8.86 -12.64
N ASN A 475 15.29 -8.61 -11.44
CA ASN A 475 16.00 -8.12 -10.25
C ASN A 475 15.81 -9.08 -9.06
N PRO A 476 16.30 -10.33 -9.13
CA PRO A 476 16.05 -11.30 -8.10
C PRO A 476 16.87 -10.95 -6.84
N ASP A 477 16.20 -10.77 -5.70
CA ASP A 477 16.85 -10.64 -4.40
C ASP A 477 17.31 -12.00 -3.86
N THR A 478 18.26 -12.62 -4.57
CA THR A 478 18.82 -13.94 -4.22
C THR A 478 19.52 -13.96 -2.85
N ALA A 479 20.00 -12.80 -2.40
CA ALA A 479 20.65 -12.62 -1.10
C ALA A 479 19.67 -12.30 0.03
N ARG A 480 18.36 -12.20 -0.24
CA ARG A 480 17.30 -11.86 0.74
C ARG A 480 17.65 -10.57 1.52
N ARG A 481 18.11 -9.55 0.79
CA ARG A 481 18.44 -8.21 1.31
C ARG A 481 17.20 -7.41 1.71
N THR A 482 16.03 -7.78 1.22
CA THR A 482 14.73 -7.26 1.66
C THR A 482 13.94 -8.32 2.41
N SER A 483 12.94 -7.89 3.16
CA SER A 483 12.07 -8.76 3.98
C SER A 483 10.73 -9.07 3.32
N VAL A 484 10.50 -8.62 2.08
CA VAL A 484 9.31 -8.99 1.31
C VAL A 484 9.20 -10.50 1.14
N HIS A 485 7.97 -10.98 1.00
CA HIS A 485 7.69 -12.39 0.80
C HIS A 485 8.50 -12.96 -0.39
N PRO A 486 9.23 -14.08 -0.24
CA PRO A 486 10.03 -14.66 -1.32
C PRO A 486 9.24 -14.99 -2.61
N ALA A 487 7.95 -15.29 -2.49
CA ALA A 487 7.03 -15.51 -3.62
C ALA A 487 7.06 -14.38 -4.68
N TRP A 488 7.36 -13.13 -4.30
CA TRP A 488 7.58 -12.03 -5.26
C TRP A 488 8.61 -12.37 -6.33
N ARG A 489 9.64 -13.16 -5.99
CA ARG A 489 10.75 -13.48 -6.89
C ARG A 489 10.41 -14.61 -7.86
N THR A 490 9.27 -15.27 -7.66
CA THR A 490 8.77 -16.35 -8.52
C THR A 490 7.41 -16.05 -9.14
N ALA A 491 6.71 -15.03 -8.66
CA ALA A 491 5.41 -14.60 -9.16
C ALA A 491 5.51 -14.23 -10.64
N GLN A 492 4.41 -14.36 -11.36
CA GLN A 492 4.27 -13.90 -12.74
C GLN A 492 3.04 -13.02 -12.88
N TRP A 493 1.99 -13.35 -12.13
CA TRP A 493 0.84 -12.49 -11.89
C TRP A 493 0.68 -12.23 -10.40
N HIS A 494 0.22 -11.04 -10.07
CA HIS A 494 -0.49 -10.72 -8.85
C HIS A 494 -1.96 -10.56 -9.25
N VAL A 495 -2.80 -11.48 -8.77
CA VAL A 495 -4.24 -11.49 -9.07
C VAL A 495 -4.94 -10.88 -7.88
N ASP A 496 -5.60 -9.75 -8.07
CA ASP A 496 -6.39 -9.07 -7.05
C ASP A 496 -7.87 -9.01 -7.44
N HIS A 497 -8.72 -9.52 -6.57
CA HIS A 497 -10.15 -9.42 -6.73
C HIS A 497 -10.69 -8.29 -5.88
N VAL A 498 -11.36 -7.34 -6.52
CA VAL A 498 -11.76 -6.07 -5.93
C VAL A 498 -13.28 -5.92 -5.95
N ALA A 499 -13.84 -5.45 -4.84
CA ALA A 499 -15.22 -5.03 -4.71
C ALA A 499 -15.29 -3.56 -4.27
N GLN A 500 -16.16 -2.80 -4.92
CA GLN A 500 -16.35 -1.38 -4.66
C GLN A 500 -17.83 -1.04 -4.47
N TRP A 501 -18.12 -0.12 -3.54
CA TRP A 501 -19.48 0.36 -3.30
C TRP A 501 -19.50 1.80 -2.78
N THR A 502 -20.55 2.54 -3.15
CA THR A 502 -20.69 3.97 -2.86
C THR A 502 -21.58 4.29 -1.64
N ALA A 503 -22.20 3.28 -1.04
CA ALA A 503 -23.04 3.41 0.15
C ALA A 503 -22.78 2.26 1.14
N PRO A 504 -22.80 2.52 2.47
CA PRO A 504 -22.49 1.50 3.47
C PRO A 504 -23.35 0.24 3.31
N LEU A 505 -22.70 -0.92 3.32
CA LEU A 505 -23.38 -2.20 3.34
C LEU A 505 -23.94 -2.48 4.74
N GLU A 506 -25.06 -3.20 4.81
CA GLU A 506 -25.50 -3.76 6.09
C GLU A 506 -24.44 -4.71 6.64
N ALA A 507 -24.28 -4.76 7.97
CA ALA A 507 -23.22 -5.53 8.62
C ALA A 507 -23.18 -7.02 8.19
N ALA A 508 -24.36 -7.65 7.99
CA ALA A 508 -24.44 -9.02 7.51
C ALA A 508 -23.98 -9.17 6.05
N ALA A 509 -24.32 -8.21 5.19
CA ALA A 509 -23.86 -8.18 3.80
C ALA A 509 -22.34 -7.93 3.73
N GLN A 510 -21.83 -6.95 4.49
CA GLN A 510 -20.40 -6.66 4.55
C GLN A 510 -19.60 -7.89 5.01
N LYS A 511 -20.06 -8.60 6.05
CA LYS A 511 -19.44 -9.84 6.51
C LYS A 511 -19.46 -10.94 5.44
N LYS A 512 -20.61 -11.14 4.77
CA LYS A 512 -20.76 -12.13 3.70
C LYS A 512 -19.77 -11.86 2.56
N VAL A 513 -19.67 -10.60 2.14
CA VAL A 513 -18.79 -10.18 1.04
C VAL A 513 -17.33 -10.34 1.43
N THR A 514 -16.95 -9.88 2.63
CA THR A 514 -15.58 -10.01 3.13
C THR A 514 -15.12 -11.47 3.16
N LEU A 515 -15.90 -12.36 3.77
CA LEU A 515 -15.55 -13.77 3.86
C LEU A 515 -15.64 -14.48 2.50
N GLY A 516 -16.61 -14.12 1.66
CA GLY A 516 -16.73 -14.68 0.31
C GLY A 516 -15.53 -14.34 -0.59
N PHE A 517 -14.98 -13.13 -0.47
CA PHE A 517 -13.76 -12.73 -1.19
C PHE A 517 -12.52 -13.48 -0.69
N LEU A 518 -12.46 -13.80 0.60
CA LEU A 518 -11.41 -14.66 1.14
C LEU A 518 -11.57 -16.11 0.64
N ASP A 519 -12.77 -16.67 0.74
CA ASP A 519 -13.06 -18.06 0.38
C ASP A 519 -12.82 -18.33 -1.11
N MET A 520 -13.09 -17.34 -1.99
CA MET A 520 -12.88 -17.51 -3.42
C MET A 520 -11.41 -17.57 -3.84
N LEU A 521 -10.46 -17.23 -2.96
CA LEU A 521 -9.04 -17.43 -3.21
C LEU A 521 -8.62 -18.91 -3.17
N ALA A 522 -9.48 -19.83 -2.70
CA ALA A 522 -9.12 -21.24 -2.51
C ALA A 522 -8.51 -21.91 -3.77
N PRO A 523 -9.05 -21.72 -5.00
CA PRO A 523 -8.42 -22.27 -6.21
C PRO A 523 -7.05 -21.66 -6.50
N LEU A 524 -6.86 -20.35 -6.30
CA LEU A 524 -5.56 -19.69 -6.48
C LEU A 524 -4.53 -20.16 -5.45
N LYS A 525 -4.94 -20.31 -4.18
CA LYS A 525 -4.10 -20.88 -3.11
C LYS A 525 -3.67 -22.32 -3.43
N ALA A 526 -4.59 -23.14 -3.97
CA ALA A 526 -4.28 -24.52 -4.37
C ALA A 526 -3.24 -24.60 -5.51
N LEU A 527 -3.20 -23.62 -6.41
CA LEU A 527 -2.21 -23.52 -7.49
C LEU A 527 -0.87 -22.90 -7.03
N SER A 528 -0.81 -22.32 -5.84
CA SER A 528 0.36 -21.62 -5.30
C SER A 528 0.63 -22.01 -3.83
N PRO A 529 0.82 -23.30 -3.52
CA PRO A 529 1.12 -23.74 -2.15
C PRO A 529 2.43 -23.12 -1.65
N GLY A 530 2.42 -22.56 -0.43
CA GLY A 530 3.55 -21.77 0.09
C GLY A 530 3.78 -20.43 -0.64
N GLY A 531 2.90 -20.07 -1.58
CA GLY A 531 2.85 -18.73 -2.17
C GLY A 531 2.35 -17.70 -1.16
N GLY A 532 2.43 -16.42 -1.55
CA GLY A 532 2.04 -15.30 -0.70
C GLY A 532 1.02 -14.39 -1.37
N ALA A 533 0.73 -13.27 -0.71
CA ALA A 533 0.00 -12.14 -1.25
C ALA A 533 0.77 -10.84 -0.95
N TYR A 534 0.50 -9.79 -1.70
CA TYR A 534 1.07 -8.48 -1.40
C TYR A 534 0.40 -7.92 -0.14
N LEU A 535 1.15 -7.73 0.95
CA LEU A 535 0.59 -7.30 2.24
C LEU A 535 -0.15 -5.95 2.24
N ASN A 536 0.07 -5.11 1.23
CA ASN A 536 -0.66 -3.85 1.06
C ASN A 536 -1.99 -4.07 0.32
N GLU A 537 -2.07 -5.06 -0.56
CA GLU A 537 -3.22 -5.38 -1.41
C GLU A 537 -3.57 -6.86 -1.22
N ALA A 538 -3.99 -7.25 0.00
CA ALA A 538 -4.49 -8.59 0.29
C ALA A 538 -5.74 -8.56 1.18
N SER A 539 -6.34 -9.72 1.44
CA SER A 539 -7.49 -9.77 2.35
C SER A 539 -7.07 -9.43 3.78
N TYR A 540 -7.70 -8.42 4.38
CA TYR A 540 -7.48 -8.08 5.79
C TYR A 540 -7.96 -9.20 6.74
N GLU A 541 -8.78 -10.13 6.26
CA GLU A 541 -9.26 -11.30 7.01
C GLU A 541 -8.39 -12.55 6.83
N GLU A 542 -7.25 -12.47 6.12
CA GLU A 542 -6.36 -13.62 5.89
C GLU A 542 -6.01 -14.37 7.20
N PRO A 543 -6.45 -15.61 7.41
CA PRO A 543 -6.24 -16.32 8.67
C PRO A 543 -4.78 -16.70 8.89
N GLU A 544 -4.05 -17.03 7.81
CA GLU A 544 -2.65 -17.42 7.83
C GLU A 544 -1.77 -16.24 7.38
N TRP A 545 -2.04 -15.06 7.95
CA TRP A 545 -1.45 -13.79 7.52
C TRP A 545 0.07 -13.75 7.72
N GLU A 546 0.62 -14.38 8.76
CA GLU A 546 2.07 -14.44 8.95
C GLU A 546 2.77 -15.11 7.76
N GLU A 547 2.25 -16.27 7.35
CA GLU A 547 2.79 -17.02 6.22
C GLU A 547 2.46 -16.35 4.89
N THR A 548 1.23 -15.86 4.72
CA THR A 548 0.80 -15.25 3.46
C THR A 548 1.53 -13.94 3.15
N PHE A 549 1.86 -13.12 4.16
CA PHE A 549 2.47 -11.80 3.95
C PHE A 549 4.00 -11.82 4.00
N TRP A 550 4.61 -12.74 4.74
CA TRP A 550 6.08 -12.79 4.86
C TRP A 550 6.70 -14.19 4.72
N GLY A 551 5.91 -15.26 4.85
CA GLY A 551 6.41 -16.63 4.78
C GLY A 551 7.54 -16.87 5.79
N ASP A 552 8.60 -17.54 5.34
CA ASP A 552 9.78 -17.83 6.17
C ASP A 552 10.50 -16.58 6.74
N ASN A 553 10.21 -15.36 6.26
CA ASN A 553 10.79 -14.15 6.84
C ASN A 553 10.15 -13.78 8.19
N TYR A 554 8.95 -14.28 8.51
CA TYR A 554 8.18 -13.81 9.66
C TYR A 554 8.92 -13.98 11.00
N GLY A 555 9.57 -15.12 11.22
CA GLY A 555 10.31 -15.37 12.46
C GLY A 555 11.40 -14.33 12.71
N ARG A 556 12.20 -14.01 11.68
CA ARG A 556 13.24 -12.97 11.76
C ARG A 556 12.64 -11.57 11.91
N LEU A 557 11.54 -11.27 11.22
CA LEU A 557 10.82 -10.01 11.39
C LEU A 557 10.36 -9.83 12.84
N LEU A 558 9.82 -10.88 13.47
CA LEU A 558 9.40 -10.87 14.86
C LEU A 558 10.57 -10.65 15.84
N GLU A 559 11.74 -11.25 15.57
CA GLU A 559 12.96 -10.98 16.35
C GLU A 559 13.36 -9.49 16.29
N VAL A 560 13.33 -8.89 15.10
CA VAL A 560 13.64 -7.46 14.93
C VAL A 560 12.60 -6.59 15.63
N LYS A 561 11.31 -6.92 15.51
CA LYS A 561 10.21 -6.28 16.25
C LYS A 561 10.48 -6.30 17.76
N GLY A 562 10.82 -7.46 18.32
CA GLY A 562 11.14 -7.60 19.74
C GLY A 562 12.39 -6.84 20.18
N LYS A 563 13.37 -6.64 19.28
CA LYS A 563 14.59 -5.86 19.56
C LYS A 563 14.31 -4.35 19.60
N TYR A 564 13.60 -3.81 18.61
CA TYR A 564 13.42 -2.36 18.45
C TYR A 564 12.14 -1.80 19.07
N ASP A 565 11.13 -2.65 19.31
CA ASP A 565 9.89 -2.29 19.99
C ASP A 565 9.43 -3.38 20.98
N PRO A 566 10.21 -3.67 22.04
CA PRO A 566 9.87 -4.68 23.05
C PRO A 566 8.61 -4.35 23.86
N GLN A 567 8.14 -3.11 23.80
CA GLN A 567 6.96 -2.64 24.54
C GLN A 567 5.71 -2.60 23.68
N HIS A 568 5.81 -2.95 22.39
CA HIS A 568 4.73 -2.90 21.41
C HIS A 568 4.07 -1.50 21.34
N VAL A 569 4.89 -0.45 21.28
CA VAL A 569 4.45 0.94 21.07
C VAL A 569 3.74 1.08 19.74
N PHE A 570 4.22 0.38 18.72
CA PHE A 570 3.65 0.39 17.39
C PHE A 570 2.88 -0.91 17.17
N ASP A 571 1.56 -0.84 17.07
CA ASP A 571 0.74 -2.02 16.80
C ASP A 571 -0.40 -1.69 15.84
N CYS A 572 -0.51 -2.50 14.80
CA CYS A 572 -1.52 -2.37 13.77
C CYS A 572 -2.05 -3.73 13.33
N TRP A 573 -3.27 -3.74 12.79
CA TRP A 573 -3.97 -4.96 12.37
C TRP A 573 -3.10 -5.84 11.48
N LYS A 574 -2.80 -7.05 11.95
CA LYS A 574 -1.98 -8.05 11.24
C LYS A 574 -0.64 -7.51 10.74
N CYS A 575 -0.05 -6.57 11.47
CA CYS A 575 1.33 -6.18 11.32
C CYS A 575 2.27 -7.18 12.04
N VAL A 576 3.57 -7.15 11.76
CA VAL A 576 4.53 -8.02 12.45
C VAL A 576 4.45 -7.82 13.96
N GLY A 577 4.19 -8.91 14.68
CA GLY A 577 4.02 -8.88 16.13
C GLY A 577 2.66 -8.37 16.62
N TRP A 578 1.64 -8.32 15.75
CA TRP A 578 0.27 -7.99 16.12
C TRP A 578 -0.24 -8.90 17.25
N ARG A 579 -0.84 -8.29 18.28
CA ARG A 579 -1.22 -8.96 19.54
C ARG A 579 -2.71 -9.36 19.61
N GLY A 580 -3.48 -9.12 18.56
CA GLY A 580 -4.87 -9.57 18.42
C GLY A 580 -5.92 -8.45 18.52
N GLU A 581 -7.19 -8.84 18.46
CA GLU A 581 -8.34 -7.91 18.37
C GLU A 581 -8.67 -7.18 19.69
N ASN A 582 -8.15 -7.68 20.81
CA ASN A 582 -8.38 -7.09 22.12
C ASN A 582 -7.41 -5.93 22.45
N GLU A 583 -6.53 -5.60 21.52
CA GLU A 583 -5.62 -4.44 21.56
C GLU A 583 -6.21 -3.18 20.93
#